data_AF-B6CJU9-F1
#
_entry.id   AF-B6CJU9-F1
#
_cell.length_a   1.000
_cell.length_b   1.000
_cell.length_c   1.000
_cell.angle_alpha   90.00
_cell.angle_beta   90.00
_cell.angle_gamma   90.00
#
_symmetry.space_group_name_H-M   'P 1'
#
loop_
_entity.id
_entity.type
_entity.pdbx_description
1 polymer ?
#
loop_
_entity_poly.entity_id
_entity_poly.type
_entity_poly.pdbx_seq_one_letter_code
_entity_poly.pdbx_strand_id
1 'polypeptide(L)'
;SCCREHDQCSVQITALQRKHGIFNLRPYTISHCDCDTRFRTCLMDLNDTIADFIGTTYFSVLQIPCFYLEESDEACLEWAWWGGCNKRGRMLMAHTVPPSAYGSVPSVTTLPQPGTETTKDRKHRKRKLQGPEHPGVPWQRGRPGSRRKLLL
;
A
#
# COMPACT_ATOMS: atom_id res chain seq x y z
N SER A 1 7.98 -18.49 12.39
CA SER A 1 6.78 -19.16 11.85
C SER A 1 5.78 -18.08 11.47
N CYS A 2 5.46 -17.94 10.19
CA CYS A 2 4.75 -16.77 9.65
C CYS A 2 3.36 -16.56 10.24
N CYS A 3 2.53 -17.60 10.34
CA CYS A 3 1.16 -17.47 10.84
C CYS A 3 1.12 -17.06 12.32
N ARG A 4 1.99 -17.64 13.15
CA ARG A 4 2.05 -17.30 14.58
C ARG A 4 2.45 -15.84 14.82
N GLU A 5 3.33 -15.29 13.98
CA GLU A 5 3.72 -13.89 14.05
C GLU A 5 2.58 -12.97 13.59
N HIS A 6 1.87 -13.36 12.52
CA HIS A 6 0.69 -12.63 12.03
C HIS A 6 -0.44 -12.59 13.05
N ASP A 7 -0.75 -13.71 13.70
CA ASP A 7 -1.79 -13.82 14.73
C ASP A 7 -1.48 -12.95 15.98
N GLN A 8 -0.22 -12.55 16.17
CA GLN A 8 0.24 -11.70 17.26
C GLN A 8 0.28 -10.22 16.88
N CYS A 9 -0.35 -9.82 15.77
CA CYS A 9 -0.43 -8.43 15.36
C CYS A 9 -1.00 -7.55 16.50
N SER A 10 -0.24 -6.53 16.89
CA SER A 10 -0.61 -5.64 18.00
C SER A 10 -1.89 -4.83 17.72
N VAL A 11 -2.17 -4.58 16.44
CA VAL A 11 -3.31 -3.79 15.98
C VAL A 11 -4.16 -4.63 15.04
N GLN A 12 -5.20 -5.24 15.61
CA GLN A 12 -6.20 -6.02 14.88
C GLN A 12 -7.62 -5.72 15.39
N ILE A 13 -8.61 -6.09 14.58
CA ILE A 13 -10.04 -5.99 14.87
C ILE A 13 -10.64 -7.38 14.67
N THR A 14 -11.00 -8.06 15.76
CA THR A 14 -11.51 -9.43 15.69
C THR A 14 -12.90 -9.48 15.08
N ALA A 15 -13.36 -10.69 14.73
CA ALA A 15 -14.73 -10.90 14.26
C ALA A 15 -15.75 -10.30 15.24
N LEU A 16 -16.77 -9.63 14.70
CA LEU A 16 -17.88 -9.01 15.45
C LEU A 16 -17.42 -7.98 16.50
N GLN A 17 -16.24 -7.40 16.35
CA GLN A 17 -15.70 -6.39 17.26
C GLN A 17 -15.91 -4.97 16.71
N ARG A 18 -16.23 -4.03 17.60
CA ARG A 18 -16.17 -2.59 17.32
C ARG A 18 -14.85 -2.01 17.85
N LYS A 19 -14.01 -1.50 16.97
CA LYS A 19 -12.71 -0.91 17.32
C LYS A 19 -12.28 0.05 16.22
N HIS A 20 -11.47 1.05 16.56
CA HIS A 20 -10.98 2.06 15.60
C HIS A 20 -12.09 2.66 14.74
N GLY A 21 -13.25 2.92 15.37
CA GLY A 21 -14.36 3.58 14.72
C GLY A 21 -15.17 2.75 13.70
N ILE A 22 -14.83 1.48 13.47
CA ILE A 22 -15.58 0.58 12.58
C ILE A 22 -16.11 -0.64 13.34
N PHE A 23 -17.06 -1.36 12.73
CA PHE A 23 -17.56 -2.65 13.21
C PHE A 23 -17.19 -3.75 12.21
N ASN A 24 -16.38 -4.71 12.64
CA ASN A 24 -16.00 -5.83 11.80
C ASN A 24 -17.12 -6.88 11.76
N LEU A 25 -18.04 -6.75 10.79
CA LEU A 25 -19.11 -7.72 10.54
C LEU A 25 -18.63 -9.05 9.95
N ARG A 26 -17.34 -9.17 9.60
CA ARG A 26 -16.78 -10.37 8.98
C ARG A 26 -16.57 -11.46 10.06
N PRO A 27 -16.70 -12.74 9.71
CA PRO A 27 -16.49 -13.84 10.65
C PRO A 27 -14.99 -14.16 10.86
N TYR A 28 -14.10 -13.20 10.62
CA TYR A 28 -12.66 -13.34 10.77
C TYR A 28 -12.03 -12.02 11.21
N THR A 29 -10.84 -12.10 11.79
CA THR A 29 -10.04 -10.95 12.19
C THR A 29 -9.48 -10.23 10.97
N ILE A 30 -9.48 -8.90 11.02
CA ILE A 30 -8.72 -8.06 10.10
C ILE A 30 -7.55 -7.43 10.87
N SER A 31 -6.39 -7.34 10.23
CA SER A 31 -5.13 -6.88 10.84
C SER A 31 -4.65 -5.58 10.20
N HIS A 32 -3.72 -4.89 10.87
CA HIS A 32 -3.06 -3.73 10.29
C HIS A 32 -2.28 -4.13 9.01
N CYS A 33 -2.28 -3.28 7.99
CA CYS A 33 -1.64 -3.61 6.72
C CYS A 33 -0.15 -3.94 6.82
N ASP A 34 0.57 -3.33 7.78
CA ASP A 34 1.99 -3.69 8.02
C ASP A 34 2.16 -5.16 8.44
N CYS A 35 1.23 -5.71 9.23
CA CYS A 35 1.25 -7.11 9.64
C CYS A 35 1.00 -8.02 8.43
N ASP A 36 0.04 -7.68 7.58
CA ASP A 36 -0.28 -8.41 6.35
C ASP A 36 0.86 -8.36 5.33
N THR A 37 1.54 -7.22 5.19
CA THR A 37 2.75 -7.10 4.35
C THR A 37 3.87 -8.02 4.83
N ARG A 38 4.18 -8.01 6.14
CA ARG A 38 5.22 -8.90 6.70
C ARG A 38 4.84 -10.36 6.57
N PHE A 39 3.56 -10.69 6.82
CA PHE A 39 3.06 -12.04 6.69
C PHE A 39 3.24 -12.57 5.27
N ARG A 40 2.84 -11.77 4.28
CA ARG A 40 3.02 -12.08 2.87
C ARG A 40 4.48 -12.30 2.50
N THR A 41 5.38 -11.39 2.90
CA THR A 41 6.82 -11.52 2.62
C THR A 41 7.39 -12.79 3.27
N CYS A 42 7.05 -13.05 4.53
CA CYS A 42 7.47 -14.26 5.23
C CYS A 42 7.04 -15.54 4.49
N LEU A 43 5.80 -15.59 4.00
CA LEU A 43 5.30 -16.75 3.24
C LEU A 43 6.05 -16.94 1.92
N MET A 44 6.33 -15.85 1.18
CA MET A 44 7.11 -15.90 -0.06
C MET A 44 8.54 -16.39 0.18
N ASP A 45 9.17 -15.94 1.26
CA ASP A 45 10.57 -16.25 1.57
C ASP A 45 10.77 -17.72 2.00
N LEU A 46 9.72 -18.39 2.50
CA LEU A 46 9.78 -19.80 2.88
C LEU A 46 9.90 -20.74 1.67
N ASN A 47 9.43 -20.32 0.49
CA ASN A 47 9.49 -21.10 -0.75
C ASN A 47 8.98 -22.55 -0.57
N ASP A 48 7.84 -22.69 0.13
CA ASP A 48 7.21 -23.94 0.54
C ASP A 48 5.76 -24.03 0.02
N THR A 49 5.30 -25.22 -0.35
CA THR A 49 3.98 -25.40 -0.97
C THR A 49 2.81 -25.08 -0.03
N ILE A 50 2.99 -25.32 1.29
CA ILE A 50 1.98 -24.96 2.29
C ILE A 50 1.97 -23.44 2.47
N ALA A 51 3.13 -22.79 2.47
CA ALA A 51 3.21 -21.34 2.51
C ALA A 51 2.51 -20.70 1.30
N ASP A 52 2.70 -21.23 0.10
CA ASP A 52 2.04 -20.77 -1.13
C ASP A 52 0.52 -20.99 -1.11
N PHE A 53 0.07 -22.13 -0.58
CA PHE A 53 -1.35 -22.39 -0.38
C PHE A 53 -1.96 -21.37 0.60
N ILE A 54 -1.33 -21.17 1.76
CA ILE A 54 -1.79 -20.19 2.76
C ILE A 54 -1.83 -18.78 2.16
N GLY A 55 -0.76 -18.36 1.49
CA GLY A 55 -0.67 -17.05 0.87
C GLY A 55 -1.74 -16.83 -0.21
N THR A 56 -1.92 -17.81 -1.10
CA THR A 56 -2.95 -17.76 -2.13
C THR A 56 -4.35 -17.71 -1.53
N THR A 57 -4.64 -18.56 -0.54
CA THR A 57 -5.94 -18.58 0.11
C THR A 57 -6.24 -17.26 0.82
N TYR A 58 -5.29 -16.73 1.60
CA TYR A 58 -5.49 -15.50 2.38
C TYR A 58 -5.64 -14.26 1.48
N PHE A 59 -4.67 -14.03 0.59
CA PHE A 59 -4.57 -12.76 -0.15
C PHE A 59 -5.32 -12.76 -1.49
N SER A 60 -5.51 -13.92 -2.13
CA SER A 60 -6.09 -13.98 -3.49
C SER A 60 -7.50 -14.58 -3.51
N VAL A 61 -7.78 -15.62 -2.71
CA VAL A 61 -9.09 -16.29 -2.70
C VAL A 61 -10.05 -15.61 -1.72
N LEU A 62 -9.68 -15.51 -0.45
CA LEU A 62 -10.52 -14.90 0.58
C LEU A 62 -10.52 -13.37 0.53
N GLN A 63 -9.49 -12.80 -0.11
CA GLN A 63 -9.28 -11.36 -0.22
C GLN A 63 -9.49 -10.64 1.11
N ILE A 64 -8.89 -11.18 2.19
CA ILE A 64 -9.02 -10.63 3.53
C ILE A 64 -8.45 -9.20 3.51
N PRO A 65 -9.25 -8.16 3.82
CA PRO A 65 -8.78 -6.79 3.82
C PRO A 65 -7.91 -6.53 5.05
N CYS A 66 -6.96 -5.63 4.90
CA CYS A 66 -6.22 -5.03 6.00
C CYS A 66 -6.70 -3.61 6.23
N PHE A 67 -6.21 -2.94 7.27
CA PHE A 67 -6.53 -1.53 7.51
C PHE A 67 -5.31 -0.70 7.90
N TYR A 68 -5.38 0.60 7.60
CA TYR A 68 -4.53 1.63 8.18
C TYR A 68 -5.30 2.40 9.25
N LEU A 69 -4.57 3.00 10.19
CA LEU A 69 -5.13 3.94 11.14
C LEU A 69 -4.87 5.37 10.65
N GLU A 70 -5.95 6.10 10.40
CA GLU A 70 -5.92 7.47 9.91
C GLU A 70 -6.58 8.40 10.93
N GLU A 71 -6.03 9.60 11.12
CA GLU A 71 -6.63 10.61 11.99
C GLU A 71 -7.92 11.15 11.39
N SER A 72 -8.97 11.21 12.21
CA SER A 72 -10.25 11.80 11.85
C SER A 72 -10.74 12.70 12.96
N ASP A 73 -11.12 13.94 12.61
CA ASP A 73 -11.75 14.90 13.53
C ASP A 73 -13.25 14.64 13.73
N GLU A 74 -13.85 13.77 12.92
CA GLU A 74 -15.30 13.55 12.87
C GLU A 74 -15.73 12.17 13.40
N ALA A 75 -14.83 11.45 14.06
CA ALA A 75 -15.12 10.11 14.58
C ALA A 75 -16.19 10.16 15.68
N CYS A 76 -17.09 9.18 15.68
CA CYS A 76 -18.09 9.08 16.75
C CYS A 76 -17.48 8.47 18.02
N LEU A 77 -17.36 9.30 19.06
CA LEU A 77 -16.81 8.91 20.36
C LEU A 77 -17.88 8.36 21.30
N GLU A 78 -19.14 8.75 21.10
CA GLU A 78 -20.26 8.32 21.93
C GLU A 78 -21.47 7.99 21.05
N TRP A 79 -21.88 6.72 21.08
CA TRP A 79 -23.02 6.21 20.32
C TRP A 79 -24.31 6.31 21.14
N ALA A 80 -25.38 6.74 20.49
CA ALA A 80 -26.73 6.66 21.03
C ALA A 80 -27.29 5.24 20.86
N TRP A 81 -28.19 4.83 21.77
CA TRP A 81 -28.84 3.51 21.71
C TRP A 81 -29.68 3.29 20.43
N TRP A 82 -30.17 4.36 19.80
CA TRP A 82 -30.91 4.32 18.53
C TRP A 82 -30.00 4.26 17.29
N GLY A 83 -28.67 4.17 17.47
CA GLY A 83 -27.69 4.05 16.39
C GLY A 83 -27.12 5.38 15.87
N GLY A 84 -27.53 6.52 16.43
CA GLY A 84 -26.96 7.84 16.15
C GLY A 84 -25.64 8.12 16.89
N CYS A 85 -25.04 9.27 16.61
CA CYS A 85 -23.84 9.75 17.30
C CYS A 85 -24.15 10.94 18.22
N ASN A 86 -23.88 10.79 19.51
CA ASN A 86 -24.04 11.87 20.51
C ASN A 86 -22.86 12.85 20.49
N LYS A 87 -21.64 12.33 20.30
CA LYS A 87 -20.41 13.13 20.36
C LYS A 87 -19.42 12.74 19.27
N ARG A 88 -19.01 13.72 18.48
CA ARG A 88 -17.90 13.62 17.52
C ARG A 88 -16.61 14.14 18.11
N GLY A 89 -15.47 13.66 17.60
CA GLY A 89 -14.17 14.23 17.92
C GLY A 89 -13.02 13.43 17.31
N ARG A 90 -11.81 13.82 17.72
CA ARG A 90 -10.56 13.25 17.22
C ARG A 90 -10.36 11.80 17.61
N MET A 91 -10.15 10.94 16.62
CA MET A 91 -9.77 9.53 16.81
C MET A 91 -8.98 9.00 15.61
N LEU A 92 -8.14 7.98 15.85
CA LEU A 92 -7.61 7.13 14.80
C LEU A 92 -8.68 6.13 14.33
N MET A 93 -9.21 6.34 13.13
CA MET A 93 -10.18 5.43 12.50
C MET A 93 -9.50 4.44 11.57
N ALA A 94 -10.07 3.24 11.49
CA ALA A 94 -9.60 2.21 10.57
C ALA A 94 -10.12 2.48 9.15
N HIS A 95 -9.20 2.69 8.21
CA HIS A 95 -9.48 2.73 6.79
C HIS A 95 -9.11 1.37 6.17
N THR A 96 -10.12 0.59 5.80
CA THR A 96 -9.93 -0.76 5.26
C THR A 96 -9.60 -0.70 3.77
N VAL A 97 -8.57 -1.44 3.35
CA VAL A 97 -8.14 -1.56 1.97
C VAL A 97 -8.12 -3.02 1.52
N PRO A 98 -8.36 -3.32 0.23
CA PRO A 98 -8.22 -4.68 -0.28
C PRO A 98 -6.77 -5.17 -0.15
N PRO A 99 -6.54 -6.49 -0.02
CA PRO A 99 -5.20 -7.03 0.04
C PRO A 99 -4.48 -6.89 -1.31
N SER A 100 -3.15 -6.84 -1.26
CA SER A 100 -2.33 -7.07 -2.45
C SER A 100 -2.40 -8.55 -2.83
N ALA A 101 -2.50 -8.90 -4.12
CA ALA A 101 -2.62 -10.29 -4.59
C ALA A 101 -1.33 -11.07 -4.37
N TYR A 102 -1.32 -12.28 -3.79
CA TYR A 102 -0.09 -12.97 -3.31
C TYR A 102 1.07 -13.03 -4.31
N GLY A 103 0.86 -13.12 -5.62
CA GLY A 103 1.94 -13.21 -6.62
C GLY A 103 2.54 -11.87 -7.12
N SER A 104 1.99 -10.71 -6.75
CA SER A 104 2.52 -9.42 -7.21
C SER A 104 3.77 -9.03 -6.41
N VAL A 105 4.96 -9.20 -6.98
CA VAL A 105 6.20 -8.70 -6.37
C VAL A 105 6.05 -7.19 -6.19
N PRO A 106 6.28 -6.61 -5.00
CA PRO A 106 6.45 -5.17 -4.91
C PRO A 106 7.72 -4.85 -5.71
N SER A 107 7.58 -4.09 -6.79
CA SER A 107 8.73 -3.62 -7.58
C SER A 107 9.64 -2.78 -6.68
N VAL A 108 10.56 -3.44 -5.98
CA VAL A 108 11.77 -2.80 -5.48
C VAL A 108 12.44 -2.28 -6.73
N THR A 109 12.49 -0.96 -6.87
CA THR A 109 13.21 -0.31 -7.96
C THR A 109 14.68 -0.70 -7.78
N THR A 110 15.10 -1.71 -8.53
CA THR A 110 16.48 -2.18 -8.56
C THR A 110 17.36 -1.02 -9.02
N LEU A 111 18.14 -0.49 -8.09
CA LEU A 111 19.32 0.30 -8.38
C LEU A 111 20.17 -0.49 -9.40
N PRO A 112 20.63 0.11 -10.51
CA PRO A 112 21.24 -0.66 -11.59
C PRO A 112 22.52 -1.34 -11.10
N GLN A 113 22.60 -2.67 -11.21
CA GLN A 113 23.87 -3.38 -11.15
C GLN A 113 24.45 -3.59 -12.55
N PRO A 114 25.79 -3.53 -12.70
CA PRO A 114 26.44 -3.37 -13.98
C PRO A 114 26.72 -4.73 -14.64
N GLY A 115 26.40 -4.81 -15.93
CA GLY A 115 27.18 -5.61 -16.89
C GLY A 115 26.61 -6.97 -17.26
N THR A 116 25.96 -7.03 -18.43
CA THR A 116 26.27 -7.96 -19.52
C THR A 116 25.59 -7.45 -20.79
N GLU A 117 26.25 -6.54 -21.53
CA GLU A 117 25.80 -6.13 -22.86
C GLU A 117 26.20 -7.20 -23.89
N THR A 118 25.23 -7.78 -24.58
CA THR A 118 25.49 -8.73 -25.67
C THR A 118 25.53 -8.01 -27.02
N THR A 119 26.41 -8.47 -27.90
CA THR A 119 26.84 -7.83 -29.16
C THR A 119 25.73 -7.58 -30.20
N LYS A 120 24.50 -8.06 -29.97
CA LYS A 120 23.37 -7.90 -30.88
C LYS A 120 22.76 -6.50 -30.85
N ASP A 121 22.80 -5.79 -29.71
CA ASP A 121 22.26 -4.43 -29.57
C ASP A 121 23.01 -3.37 -30.40
N ARG A 122 24.30 -3.60 -30.67
CA ARG A 122 25.15 -2.62 -31.38
C ARG A 122 24.71 -2.38 -32.83
N LYS A 123 24.12 -3.38 -33.49
CA LYS A 123 23.73 -3.28 -34.91
C LYS A 123 22.40 -2.53 -35.09
N HIS A 124 21.51 -2.61 -34.11
CA HIS A 124 20.23 -1.90 -34.13
C HIS A 124 20.43 -0.40 -33.83
N ARG A 125 21.35 -0.05 -32.93
CA ARG A 125 21.64 1.35 -32.58
C ARG A 125 22.30 2.13 -33.71
N LYS A 126 23.23 1.53 -34.47
CA LYS A 126 23.92 2.21 -35.57
C LYS A 126 23.02 2.60 -36.74
N ARG A 127 21.88 1.91 -36.96
CA ARG A 127 20.95 2.25 -38.04
C ARG A 127 20.06 3.47 -37.74
N LYS A 128 19.93 3.87 -36.48
CA LYS A 128 18.99 4.93 -36.08
C LYS A 128 19.63 6.33 -35.93
N LEU A 129 20.94 6.46 -36.13
CA LEU A 129 21.69 7.70 -35.85
C LEU A 129 22.14 8.47 -37.11
N GLN A 130 21.55 8.22 -38.28
CA GLN A 130 21.85 8.98 -39.50
C GLN A 130 20.54 9.47 -40.15
N GLY A 131 20.19 10.74 -39.92
CA GLY A 131 19.05 11.45 -40.52
C GLY A 131 18.81 12.80 -39.81
N PRO A 132 18.30 13.83 -40.51
CA PRO A 132 19.04 15.06 -40.82
C PRO A 132 18.86 16.24 -39.84
N GLU A 133 19.77 17.21 -39.97
CA GLU A 133 20.02 18.35 -39.07
C GLU A 133 19.12 19.59 -39.28
N HIS A 134 19.06 20.39 -38.20
CA HIS A 134 18.79 21.85 -38.06
C HIS A 134 17.33 22.37 -38.03
N PRO A 135 17.06 23.59 -37.45
CA PRO A 135 17.72 24.30 -36.33
C PRO A 135 16.71 24.83 -35.26
N GLY A 136 17.23 25.27 -34.10
CA GLY A 136 16.44 25.50 -32.87
C GLY A 136 15.98 26.94 -32.57
N VAL A 137 15.37 27.12 -31.37
CA VAL A 137 15.12 28.40 -30.67
C VAL A 137 15.10 28.14 -29.14
N PRO A 138 15.65 29.03 -28.28
CA PRO A 138 15.88 28.76 -26.86
C PRO A 138 14.80 29.36 -25.95
N TRP A 139 14.49 28.72 -24.80
CA TRP A 139 13.68 29.33 -23.74
C TRP A 139 14.49 29.60 -22.47
N GLN A 140 14.44 30.86 -22.05
CA GLN A 140 15.18 31.52 -20.99
C GLN A 140 14.60 31.27 -19.59
N ARG A 141 15.45 31.50 -18.58
CA ARG A 141 15.19 31.36 -17.13
C ARG A 141 14.40 32.55 -16.54
N GLY A 142 13.65 32.33 -15.46
CA GLY A 142 13.20 33.39 -14.54
C GLY A 142 12.36 32.90 -13.34
N ARG A 143 12.84 33.15 -12.11
CA ARG A 143 12.13 33.17 -10.79
C ARG A 143 11.73 34.63 -10.47
N PRO A 144 11.19 35.03 -9.28
CA PRO A 144 10.27 34.42 -8.29
C PRO A 144 9.13 35.36 -7.77
N GLY A 145 8.16 34.79 -7.02
CA GLY A 145 7.62 35.39 -5.78
C GLY A 145 6.27 36.13 -5.82
N SER A 146 5.37 35.83 -4.86
CA SER A 146 4.68 36.83 -4.01
C SER A 146 3.87 36.16 -2.89
N ARG A 147 3.97 36.72 -1.68
CA ARG A 147 3.18 36.43 -0.47
C ARG A 147 1.84 37.20 -0.50
N ARG A 148 0.85 36.71 0.27
CA ARG A 148 -0.24 37.41 1.03
C ARG A 148 -1.53 36.58 0.93
N LYS A 149 -2.45 36.49 1.89
CA LYS A 149 -2.61 37.06 3.24
C LYS A 149 -3.69 36.21 3.94
N LEU A 150 -3.55 36.04 5.25
CA LEU A 150 -4.60 35.63 6.19
C LEU A 150 -5.67 36.75 6.31
N LEU A 151 -6.95 36.37 6.43
CA LEU A 151 -8.17 37.09 6.93
C LEU A 151 -9.37 36.31 6.33
N LEU A 152 -10.41 35.82 7.02
CA LEU A 152 -10.96 36.00 8.36
C LEU A 152 -11.40 34.63 8.91
#